data_AF-A0A7W0WSE2-F1
#
_entry.id   AF-A0A7W0WSE2-F1
#
_cell.length_a   1.000
_cell.length_b   1.000
_cell.length_c   1.000
_cell.angle_alpha   90.00
_cell.angle_beta   90.00
_cell.angle_gamma   90.00
#
_symmetry.space_group_name_H-M   'P 1'
#
loop_
_entity.id
_entity.type
_entity.pdbx_description
1 polymer ?
#
loop_
_entity_poly.entity_id
_entity_poly.type
_entity_poly.pdbx_seq_one_letter_code
_entity_poly.pdbx_strand_id
1 'polypeptide(L)'
;PSDGVAEVGYSIEESHRSNGYAIEATRACVEWALAEPGIEAVQATTFEWHLASLGVIRGIGMNQVAVRDHDTLGSLLVFERRR
;
A
#
# COMPACT_ATOMS: atom_id res chain seq x y z
N PRO A 1 -12.99 2.01 9.63
CA PRO A 1 -13.63 1.16 8.59
C PRO A 1 -14.55 0.15 9.28
N SER A 2 -15.74 -0.12 8.76
CA SER A 2 -16.68 -1.06 9.39
C SER A 2 -16.24 -2.52 9.29
N ASP A 3 -15.34 -2.82 8.36
CA ASP A 3 -14.71 -4.12 8.12
C ASP A 3 -13.33 -4.27 8.78
N GLY A 4 -12.84 -3.23 9.47
CA GLY A 4 -11.52 -3.20 10.09
C GLY A 4 -10.35 -3.12 9.10
N VAL A 5 -10.59 -2.84 7.81
CA VAL A 5 -9.54 -2.70 6.79
C VAL A 5 -9.36 -1.23 6.43
N ALA A 6 -8.23 -0.64 6.81
CA ALA A 6 -7.86 0.71 6.39
C ALA A 6 -7.16 0.68 5.04
N GLU A 7 -7.20 1.78 4.27
CA GLU A 7 -6.47 1.92 3.00
C GLU A 7 -5.32 2.91 3.15
N VAL A 8 -4.18 2.61 2.53
CA VAL A 8 -3.04 3.54 2.44
C VAL A 8 -2.76 3.91 0.98
N GLY A 9 -2.73 5.22 0.72
CA GLY A 9 -2.27 5.82 -0.53
C GLY A 9 -1.14 6.80 -0.27
N TYR A 10 -0.19 6.90 -1.20
CA TYR A 10 0.95 7.81 -1.09
C TYR A 10 1.35 8.36 -2.47
N SER A 11 2.02 9.49 -2.46
CA SER A 11 2.61 10.11 -3.64
C SER A 11 3.85 10.89 -3.21
N ILE A 12 4.93 10.75 -3.97
CA ILE A 12 6.19 11.49 -3.73
C ILE A 12 6.49 12.32 -4.97
N GLU A 13 6.80 13.59 -4.74
CA GLU A 13 7.26 14.51 -5.77
C GLU A 13 8.48 13.94 -6.49
N GLU A 14 8.52 14.08 -7.81
CA GLU A 14 9.54 13.48 -8.67
C GLU A 14 10.97 13.81 -8.24
N SER A 15 11.20 15.08 -7.86
CA SER A 15 12.47 15.61 -7.37
C SER A 15 12.98 14.94 -6.09
N HIS A 16 12.10 14.28 -5.33
CA HIS A 16 12.40 13.67 -4.02
C HIS A 16 12.34 12.13 -4.04
N ARG A 17 12.15 11.50 -5.21
CA ARG A 17 12.14 10.04 -5.35
C ARG A 17 13.54 9.43 -5.11
N SER A 18 13.59 8.12 -4.89
CA SER A 18 14.83 7.33 -4.68
C SER A 18 15.64 7.66 -3.41
N ASN A 19 15.09 8.43 -2.47
CA ASN A 19 15.71 8.74 -1.17
C ASN A 19 15.11 7.94 0.01
N GLY A 20 14.24 6.96 -0.26
CA GLY A 20 13.62 6.13 0.78
C GLY A 20 12.41 6.74 1.49
N TYR A 21 12.10 8.03 1.28
CA TYR A 21 10.97 8.72 1.94
C TYR A 21 9.63 8.02 1.76
N ALA A 22 9.36 7.48 0.57
CA ALA A 22 8.12 6.73 0.31
C ALA A 22 7.98 5.53 1.26
N ILE A 23 9.07 4.79 1.49
CA ILE A 23 9.08 3.61 2.35
C ILE A 23 8.93 4.03 3.80
N GLU A 24 9.70 5.03 4.25
CA GLU A 24 9.67 5.51 5.62
C GLU A 24 8.28 6.04 6.01
N ALA A 25 7.75 6.98 5.23
CA ALA A 25 6.46 7.61 5.51
C ALA A 25 5.32 6.59 5.44
N THR A 26 5.28 5.77 4.40
CA THR A 26 4.20 4.77 4.24
C THR A 26 4.27 3.72 5.35
N ARG A 27 5.47 3.27 5.75
CA ARG A 27 5.62 2.32 6.87
C ARG A 27 5.09 2.91 8.16
N ALA A 28 5.46 4.14 8.49
CA ALA A 28 4.99 4.81 9.70
C ALA A 28 3.45 4.93 9.73
N CYS A 29 2.84 5.31 8.60
CA CYS A 29 1.38 5.36 8.49
C CYS A 29 0.72 3.99 8.65
N VAL A 30 1.27 2.94 8.04
CA VAL A 30 0.75 1.56 8.16
C VAL A 30 0.87 1.06 9.60
N GLU A 31 2.00 1.30 10.26
CA GLU A 31 2.22 0.87 11.65
C GLU A 31 1.32 1.62 12.63
N TRP A 32 1.13 2.92 12.42
CA TRP A 32 0.17 3.69 13.20
C TRP A 32 -1.26 3.17 13.01
N ALA A 33 -1.71 2.95 11.78
CA ALA A 33 -3.05 2.43 11.52
C ALA A 33 -3.24 1.03 12.14
N LEU A 34 -2.24 0.16 12.03
CA LEU A 34 -2.20 -1.13 12.71
C LEU A 34 -1.97 -1.02 14.22
N ALA A 35 -1.90 0.15 14.84
CA ALA A 35 -1.94 0.33 16.30
C ALA A 35 -3.32 0.80 16.80
N GLU A 36 -4.19 1.30 15.91
CA GLU A 36 -5.51 1.82 16.27
C GLU A 36 -6.53 0.69 16.60
N PRO A 37 -7.31 0.81 17.70
CA PRO A 37 -8.34 -0.16 18.02
C PRO A 37 -9.33 -0.37 16.86
N GLY A 38 -9.65 -1.63 16.54
CA GLY A 38 -10.58 -1.98 15.47
C GLY A 38 -10.01 -2.00 14.05
N ILE A 39 -8.70 -1.75 13.88
CA ILE A 39 -8.00 -2.00 12.61
C ILE A 39 -7.34 -3.37 12.63
N GLU A 40 -7.74 -4.25 11.73
CA GLU A 40 -7.21 -5.61 11.59
C GLU A 40 -6.21 -5.72 10.43
N ALA A 41 -6.35 -4.87 9.42
CA ALA A 41 -5.48 -4.85 8.26
C ALA A 41 -5.36 -3.44 7.65
N VAL A 42 -4.26 -3.21 6.94
CA VAL A 42 -4.09 -2.09 6.03
C VAL A 42 -3.90 -2.61 4.61
N GLN A 43 -4.69 -2.09 3.68
CA GLN A 43 -4.69 -2.45 2.26
C GLN A 43 -4.05 -1.35 1.42
N ALA A 44 -3.36 -1.74 0.35
CA ALA A 44 -2.86 -0.87 -0.71
C ALA A 44 -3.20 -1.49 -2.06
N THR A 45 -3.51 -0.67 -3.05
CA THR A 45 -3.75 -1.14 -4.41
C THR A 45 -2.83 -0.42 -5.40
N THR A 46 -2.38 -1.13 -6.42
CA THR A 46 -1.56 -0.53 -7.48
C THR A 46 -1.63 -1.38 -8.74
N PHE A 47 -1.45 -0.76 -9.90
CA PHE A 47 -1.41 -1.51 -11.17
C PHE A 47 -0.11 -2.31 -11.29
N GLU A 48 -0.17 -3.44 -11.98
CA GLU A 48 0.98 -4.35 -12.17
C GLU A 48 2.20 -3.67 -12.79
N TRP A 49 1.99 -2.68 -13.66
CA TRP A 49 3.04 -1.93 -14.34
C TRP A 49 3.65 -0.81 -13.47
N HIS A 50 3.08 -0.50 -12.30
CA HIS A 50 3.53 0.60 -11.45
C HIS A 50 4.68 0.17 -10.51
N LEU A 51 5.84 -0.15 -11.10
CA LEU A 51 6.99 -0.76 -10.42
C LEU A 51 7.49 0.02 -9.19
N ALA A 52 7.42 1.35 -9.21
CA ALA A 52 7.83 2.19 -8.09
C ALA A 52 6.96 1.93 -6.84
N SER A 53 5.64 1.91 -7.02
CA SER A 53 4.68 1.61 -5.96
C SER A 53 4.85 0.16 -5.46
N LEU A 54 5.08 -0.78 -6.37
CA LEU A 54 5.37 -2.17 -6.00
C LEU A 54 6.65 -2.31 -5.15
N GLY A 55 7.67 -1.49 -5.42
CA GLY A 55 8.88 -1.44 -4.58
C GLY A 55 8.58 -0.98 -3.16
N VAL A 56 7.76 0.06 -3.00
CA VAL A 56 7.37 0.58 -1.68
C VAL A 56 6.51 -0.42 -0.92
N ILE A 57 5.46 -0.96 -1.56
CA ILE A 57 4.52 -1.93 -0.96
C ILE A 57 5.26 -3.17 -0.46
N ARG A 58 6.19 -3.72 -1.26
CA ARG A 58 7.03 -4.84 -0.82
C ARG A 58 8.02 -4.43 0.27
N GLY A 59 8.61 -3.24 0.18
CA GLY A 59 9.58 -2.71 1.15
C GLY A 59 9.01 -2.44 2.55
N ILE A 60 7.68 -2.35 2.69
CA ILE A 60 6.99 -2.21 3.98
C ILE A 60 6.32 -3.51 4.46
N GLY A 61 6.56 -4.63 3.76
CA GLY A 61 6.14 -5.98 4.19
C GLY A 61 4.65 -6.28 3.95
N MET A 62 4.01 -5.65 2.96
CA MET A 62 2.65 -6.05 2.55
C MET A 62 2.71 -7.27 1.62
N ASN A 63 1.68 -8.12 1.72
CA ASN A 63 1.54 -9.33 0.90
C ASN A 63 0.42 -9.14 -0.11
N GLN A 64 0.61 -9.60 -1.34
CA GLN A 64 -0.46 -9.59 -2.34
C GLN A 64 -1.55 -10.59 -1.92
N VAL A 65 -2.80 -10.16 -1.88
CA VAL A 65 -3.95 -10.98 -1.46
C VAL A 65 -4.99 -11.18 -2.56
N ALA A 66 -5.03 -10.29 -3.56
CA ALA A 66 -5.95 -10.41 -4.67
C ALA A 66 -5.44 -9.69 -5.93
N VAL A 67 -6.09 -9.99 -7.05
CA VAL A 67 -6.01 -9.23 -8.30
C VAL A 67 -7.44 -8.87 -8.68
N ARG A 68 -7.65 -7.62 -9.10
CA ARG A 68 -8.92 -7.12 -9.63
C ARG A 68 -8.69 -6.67 -11.07
N ASP A 69 -9.67 -6.90 -11.94
CA ASP A 69 -9.62 -6.41 -13.31
C ASP A 69 -10.04 -4.94 -13.36
N HIS A 70 -9.31 -4.14 -14.13
CA HIS A 70 -9.69 -2.77 -14.49
C HIS A 70 -9.84 -2.67 -16.01
N ASP A 71 -11.05 -2.31 -16.47
CA ASP A 71 -11.47 -2.36 -17.88
C ASP A 71 -10.48 -1.74 -18.88
N THR A 72 -9.77 -0.68 -18.46
CA THR A 72 -8.83 0.06 -19.33
C THR A 72 -7.35 -0.04 -18.95
N LEU A 73 -7.03 -0.42 -17.71
CA LEU A 73 -5.67 -0.29 -17.15
C LEU A 73 -5.06 -1.65 -16.78
N GLY A 74 -5.79 -2.74 -17.01
CA GLY A 74 -5.34 -4.10 -16.77
C GLY A 74 -5.46 -4.51 -15.30
N SER A 75 -4.48 -5.28 -14.83
CA SER A 75 -4.54 -5.90 -13.51
C SER A 75 -4.27 -4.88 -12.39
N LEU A 76 -5.26 -4.66 -11.53
CA LEU A 76 -5.11 -3.93 -10.27
C LEU A 76 -4.77 -4.93 -9.15
N LEU A 77 -3.55 -4.85 -8.65
CA LEU A 77 -3.06 -5.72 -7.59
C LEU A 77 -3.48 -5.17 -6.23
N VAL A 78 -3.91 -6.05 -5.33
CA VAL A 78 -4.34 -5.71 -3.97
C VAL A 78 -3.40 -6.35 -2.96
N PHE A 79 -2.88 -5.55 -2.05
CA PHE A 79 -1.92 -5.95 -1.01
C PHE A 79 -2.45 -5.64 0.38
N GLU A 80 -2.13 -6.48 1.36
CA GLU A 80 -2.47 -6.27 2.76
C GLU A 80 -1.29 -6.52 3.70
N ARG A 81 -1.24 -5.74 4.78
CA ARG A 81 -0.49 -6.08 6.01
C ARG A 81 -1.50 -6.19 7.15
N ARG A 82 -1.46 -7.32 7.86
CA ARG A 82 -2.38 -7.63 8.97
C ARG A 82 -1.63 -7.63 10.29
N ARG A 83 -2.36 -7.48 11.41
CA ARG A 83 -1.84 -7.69 12.76
C ARG A 83 -1.48 -9.15 13.02
#